data_AF-A0A1A8TC14-F1
#
_entry.id   AF-A0A1A8TC14-F1
#
_cell.length_a   1.000
_cell.length_b   1.000
_cell.length_c   1.000
_cell.angle_alpha   90.00
_cell.angle_beta   90.00
_cell.angle_gamma   90.00
#
_symmetry.space_group_name_H-M   'P 1'
#
loop_
_entity.id
_entity.type
_entity.pdbx_description
1 polymer ?
#
loop_
_entity_poly.entity_id
_entity_poly.type
_entity_poly.pdbx_seq_one_letter_code
_entity_poly.pdbx_strand_id
1 'polypeptide(L)'
;MQQLTNAGQQLVNDISYRYGLSQDAVVHMLIAVNNGSGSMAQFNCPELGGSGQWMRGGMTMVGDMFNNGLKNTVDNLCNELANALANTTIFPAPKAGAANSQQWWPADLGQPFSSGAQNNLRYAVFPGRLAVDVNGSVTVYDTLNHNIGGVSQQQGGNQSLTFSSQFGTVSVDSLPIISGASTQTSPAPQHNNFAEPQPDYAAQPGQGLSQPTANTQPLPANSDEIFALLEKLGGLYEAGVLTQDEFNAKKSELLSRI
;
A
#
# COMPACT_ATOMS: atom_id res chain seq x y z
N MET A 1 18.34 5.25 6.58
CA MET A 1 18.61 6.71 6.74
C MET A 1 18.07 7.44 5.52
N GLN A 2 17.50 8.64 5.69
CA GLN A 2 17.21 9.52 4.56
C GLN A 2 18.53 10.11 4.04
N GLN A 3 18.65 10.31 2.72
CA GLN A 3 19.82 11.00 2.16
C GLN A 3 19.73 12.50 2.46
N LEU A 4 20.86 13.12 2.78
CA LEU A 4 20.98 14.57 2.99
C LEU A 4 21.62 15.24 1.78
N THR A 5 21.22 16.48 1.49
CA THR A 5 21.93 17.32 0.51
C THR A 5 23.32 17.68 1.03
N ASN A 6 24.20 18.19 0.16
CA ASN A 6 25.53 18.66 0.57
C ASN A 6 25.43 19.75 1.67
N ALA A 7 24.44 20.64 1.58
CA ALA A 7 24.15 21.63 2.62
C ALA A 7 23.67 20.97 3.93
N GLY A 8 22.83 19.94 3.84
CA GLY A 8 22.41 19.14 5.01
C GLY A 8 23.57 18.41 5.69
N GLN A 9 24.51 17.86 4.91
CA GLN A 9 25.73 17.23 5.44
C GLN A 9 26.65 18.26 6.12
N GLN A 10 26.82 19.45 5.53
CA GLN A 10 27.58 20.55 6.14
C GLN A 10 26.94 21.03 7.46
N LEU A 11 25.61 21.16 7.51
CA LEU A 11 24.88 21.50 8.74
C LEU A 11 25.12 20.44 9.84
N VAL A 12 24.99 19.15 9.50
CA VAL A 12 25.21 18.06 10.45
C VAL A 12 26.64 18.08 11.01
N ASN A 13 27.64 18.32 10.16
CA ASN A 13 29.04 18.41 10.57
C ASN A 13 29.30 19.59 11.53
N ASP A 14 28.75 20.76 11.22
CA ASP A 14 28.89 21.98 12.05
C ASP A 14 28.17 21.85 13.41
N ILE A 15 26.94 21.36 13.42
CA ILE A 15 26.18 21.11 14.66
C ILE A 15 26.85 20.00 15.50
N SER A 16 27.30 18.91 14.88
CA SER A 16 28.07 17.85 15.55
C SER A 16 29.29 18.42 16.28
N TYR A 17 30.06 19.30 15.61
CA TYR A 17 31.23 19.95 16.19
C TYR A 17 30.86 20.94 17.32
N ARG A 18 29.83 21.78 17.13
CA ARG A 18 29.43 22.81 18.11
C ARG A 18 28.78 22.27 19.38
N TYR A 19 28.02 21.17 19.28
CA TYR A 19 27.33 20.57 20.42
C TYR A 19 28.11 19.39 21.04
N GLY A 20 29.21 18.94 20.41
CA GLY A 20 30.00 17.80 20.88
C GLY A 20 29.29 16.44 20.74
N LEU A 21 28.36 16.35 19.79
CA LEU A 21 27.52 15.17 19.54
C LEU A 21 28.02 14.40 18.31
N SER A 22 27.74 13.09 18.24
CA SER A 22 27.99 12.33 17.02
C SER A 22 27.12 12.82 15.86
N GLN A 23 27.60 12.62 14.63
CA GLN A 23 26.82 12.94 13.43
C GLN A 23 25.54 12.13 13.35
N ASP A 24 25.54 10.88 13.84
CA ASP A 24 24.34 10.02 13.89
C ASP A 24 23.29 10.58 14.85
N ALA A 25 23.69 11.02 16.05
CA ALA A 25 22.81 11.71 16.98
C ALA A 25 22.18 12.97 16.38
N VAL A 26 22.97 13.79 15.68
CA VAL A 26 22.47 15.00 15.00
C VAL A 26 21.52 14.66 13.83
N VAL A 27 21.83 13.63 13.03
CA VAL A 27 20.94 13.14 11.95
C VAL A 27 19.64 12.60 12.52
N HIS A 28 19.70 11.86 13.63
CA HIS A 28 18.51 11.32 14.30
C HIS A 28 17.60 12.46 14.81
N MET A 29 18.18 13.49 15.44
CA MET A 29 17.43 14.67 15.89
C MET A 29 16.86 15.48 14.73
N LEU A 30 17.62 15.65 13.64
CA LEU A 30 17.18 16.33 12.43
C LEU A 30 15.94 15.63 11.80
N ILE A 31 15.96 14.30 11.72
CA ILE A 31 14.81 13.51 11.25
C ILE A 31 13.63 13.63 12.22
N ALA A 32 13.86 13.60 13.54
CA ALA A 32 12.81 13.75 14.54
C ALA A 32 12.10 15.12 14.47
N VAL A 33 12.86 16.21 14.29
CA VAL A 33 12.32 17.58 14.11
C VAL A 33 11.60 17.73 12.77
N ASN A 34 12.11 17.10 11.70
CA ASN A 34 11.45 17.08 10.39
C ASN A 34 10.11 16.33 10.42
N ASN A 35 10.05 15.18 11.09
CA ASN A 35 8.82 14.40 11.25
C ASN A 35 7.76 15.15 12.09
N GLY A 36 8.20 16.03 13.00
CA GLY A 36 7.36 16.98 13.73
C GLY A 36 7.24 18.36 13.09
N SER A 37 7.44 18.46 11.77
CA SER A 37 7.23 19.69 10.96
C SER A 37 7.94 20.95 11.46
N GLY A 38 9.07 20.82 12.16
CA GLY A 38 9.83 21.94 12.73
C GLY A 38 9.18 22.62 13.95
N SER A 39 8.10 22.05 14.50
CA SER A 39 7.42 22.55 15.70
C SER A 39 7.46 21.57 16.88
N MET A 40 7.72 20.29 16.64
CA MET A 40 7.93 19.27 17.67
C MET A 40 8.98 18.24 17.23
N ALA A 41 9.44 17.42 18.17
CA ALA A 41 10.25 16.24 17.90
C ALA A 41 9.97 15.16 18.95
N GLN A 42 10.02 13.89 18.55
CA GLN A 42 10.07 12.74 19.46
C GLN A 42 11.29 11.91 19.06
N PHE A 43 12.14 11.58 20.02
CA PHE A 43 13.44 10.96 19.76
C PHE A 43 13.80 9.92 20.82
N ASN A 44 14.74 9.04 20.48
CA ASN A 44 15.43 8.16 21.42
C ASN A 44 16.92 8.14 21.04
N CYS A 45 17.72 8.98 21.69
CA CYS A 45 19.12 9.20 21.37
C CYS A 45 19.96 9.06 22.66
N PRO A 46 20.80 8.02 22.80
CA PRO A 46 21.56 7.77 24.04
C PRO A 46 22.43 8.97 24.48
N GLU A 47 23.08 9.64 23.53
CA GLU A 47 23.89 10.85 23.79
C GLU A 47 23.07 12.04 24.33
N LEU A 48 21.75 12.02 24.12
CA LEU A 48 20.82 13.07 24.56
C LEU A 48 19.88 12.59 25.68
N GLY A 49 20.32 11.60 26.47
CA GLY A 49 19.58 11.05 27.60
C GLY A 49 18.50 10.03 27.24
N GLY A 50 18.62 9.38 26.08
CA GLY A 50 17.68 8.36 25.62
C GLY A 50 16.40 8.95 25.05
N SER A 51 15.25 8.47 25.53
CA SER A 51 13.93 8.90 25.06
C SER A 51 13.62 10.34 25.48
N GLY A 52 13.11 11.14 24.55
CA GLY A 52 12.73 12.52 24.81
C GLY A 52 11.71 13.08 23.82
N GLN A 53 11.16 14.23 24.19
CA GLN A 53 10.22 15.01 23.39
C GLN A 53 10.60 16.49 23.48
N TRP A 54 10.51 17.18 22.35
CA TRP A 54 10.67 18.63 22.27
C TRP A 54 9.44 19.26 21.61
N MET A 55 9.07 20.46 22.06
CA MET A 55 8.07 21.30 21.40
C MET A 55 8.57 22.75 21.37
N ARG A 56 8.50 23.38 20.20
CA ARG A 56 9.03 24.71 19.95
C ARG A 56 8.34 25.76 20.81
N GLY A 57 9.09 26.45 21.67
CA GLY A 57 8.54 27.41 22.64
C GLY A 57 7.67 26.76 23.73
N GLY A 58 7.76 25.43 23.88
CA GLY A 58 6.98 24.63 24.82
C GLY A 58 7.86 23.94 25.86
N MET A 59 7.59 22.66 26.11
CA MET A 59 8.34 21.85 27.08
C MET A 59 9.33 20.91 26.37
N THR A 60 10.56 20.85 26.90
CA THR A 60 11.57 19.85 26.54
C THR A 60 11.68 18.79 27.62
N MET A 61 11.46 17.55 27.24
CA MET A 61 11.61 16.35 28.07
C MET A 61 12.74 15.48 27.53
N VAL A 62 13.56 14.97 28.43
CA VAL A 62 14.65 14.00 28.17
C VAL A 62 14.58 12.94 29.27
N GLY A 63 15.17 11.76 29.06
CA GLY A 63 15.05 10.64 30.00
C GLY A 63 15.55 10.97 31.42
N ASP A 64 16.60 11.78 31.53
CA ASP A 64 17.00 12.43 32.79
C ASP A 64 16.18 13.72 33.00
N MET A 65 15.01 13.59 33.60
CA MET A 65 14.06 14.68 33.83
C MET A 65 14.65 15.85 34.66
N PHE A 66 15.66 15.58 35.48
CA PHE A 66 16.30 16.56 36.38
C PHE A 66 17.46 17.31 35.72
N ASN A 67 18.01 16.78 34.63
CA ASN A 67 19.13 17.39 33.92
C ASN A 67 18.69 18.57 33.05
N ASN A 68 18.49 19.72 33.71
CA ASN A 68 18.09 20.97 33.06
C ASN A 68 19.15 21.49 32.08
N GLY A 69 20.43 21.14 32.26
CA GLY A 69 21.48 21.42 31.27
C GLY A 69 21.21 20.70 29.94
N LEU A 70 21.01 19.38 29.99
CA LEU A 70 20.66 18.57 28.83
C LEU A 70 19.33 19.00 28.17
N LYS A 71 18.32 19.38 28.96
CA LYS A 71 17.04 19.90 28.43
C LYS A 71 17.24 21.21 27.66
N ASN A 72 18.13 22.09 28.12
CA ASN A 72 18.51 23.30 27.38
C ASN A 72 19.34 22.97 26.13
N THR A 73 20.26 21.98 26.19
CA THR A 73 21.02 21.52 25.01
C THR A 73 20.09 20.99 23.92
N VAL A 74 19.11 20.15 24.27
CA VAL A 74 18.10 19.61 23.35
C VAL A 74 17.20 20.72 22.80
N ASP A 75 16.76 21.69 23.61
CA ASP A 75 15.93 22.80 23.12
C ASP A 75 16.69 23.67 22.10
N ASN A 76 17.92 24.06 22.40
CA ASN A 76 18.76 24.84 21.48
C ASN A 76 18.99 24.08 20.16
N LEU A 77 19.39 22.79 20.25
CA LEU A 77 19.62 21.90 19.11
C LEU A 77 18.37 21.79 18.23
N CYS A 78 17.20 21.54 18.82
CA CYS A 78 15.96 21.40 18.07
C CYS A 78 15.48 22.72 17.44
N ASN A 79 15.59 23.85 18.15
CA ASN A 79 15.27 25.17 17.57
C ASN A 79 16.19 25.49 16.38
N GLU A 80 17.49 25.16 16.49
CA GLU A 80 18.46 25.38 15.43
C GLU A 80 18.21 24.47 14.21
N LEU A 81 17.94 23.18 14.43
CA LEU A 81 17.55 22.25 13.37
C LEU A 81 16.22 22.66 12.70
N ALA A 82 15.24 23.13 13.47
CA ALA A 82 13.97 23.63 12.94
C ALA A 82 14.16 24.91 12.11
N ASN A 83 15.04 25.82 12.54
CA ASN A 83 15.40 27.01 11.75
C ASN A 83 16.13 26.63 10.45
N ALA A 84 17.05 25.67 10.50
CA ALA A 84 17.76 25.20 9.32
C ALA A 84 16.82 24.51 8.31
N LEU A 85 15.87 23.69 8.78
CA LEU A 85 14.83 23.06 7.96
C LEU A 85 13.88 24.08 7.32
N ALA A 86 13.60 25.21 8.00
CA ALA A 86 12.76 26.27 7.47
C ALA A 86 13.44 27.17 6.42
N ASN A 87 14.77 27.25 6.41
CA ASN A 87 15.53 28.17 5.54
C ASN A 87 16.39 27.47 4.47
N THR A 88 16.67 26.16 4.62
CA THR A 88 17.62 25.43 3.77
C THR A 88 17.04 24.09 3.32
N THR A 89 17.30 23.70 2.06
CA THR A 89 16.94 22.38 1.52
C THR A 89 17.87 21.29 2.09
N ILE A 90 17.63 20.88 3.34
CA ILE A 90 18.44 19.90 4.07
C ILE A 90 18.27 18.48 3.52
N PHE A 91 17.03 18.08 3.26
CA PHE A 91 16.69 16.86 2.53
C PHE A 91 16.53 17.17 1.04
N PRO A 92 16.95 16.28 0.12
CA PRO A 92 16.67 16.45 -1.29
C PRO A 92 15.15 16.47 -1.50
N ALA A 93 14.67 17.34 -2.39
CA ALA A 93 13.25 17.38 -2.73
C ALA A 93 12.77 15.97 -3.13
N PRO A 94 11.70 15.43 -2.52
CA PRO A 94 11.22 14.11 -2.86
C PRO A 94 10.79 14.12 -4.32
N LYS A 95 11.40 13.24 -5.14
CA LYS A 95 11.13 13.15 -6.57
C LYS A 95 9.62 13.00 -6.81
N ALA A 96 9.08 13.63 -7.85
CA ALA A 96 7.71 13.36 -8.27
C ALA A 96 7.54 11.85 -8.51
N GLY A 97 6.46 11.26 -8.00
CA GLY A 97 6.31 9.80 -7.86
C GLY A 97 6.79 9.21 -6.53
N ALA A 98 7.35 10.02 -5.61
CA ALA A 98 7.67 9.58 -4.25
C ALA A 98 6.50 9.84 -3.30
N ALA A 99 6.15 8.83 -2.50
CA ALA A 99 4.99 8.84 -1.61
C ALA A 99 4.91 10.05 -0.65
N ASN A 100 6.05 10.58 -0.19
CA ASN A 100 6.14 11.71 0.73
C ASN A 100 6.32 13.07 0.02
N SER A 101 5.84 13.19 -1.23
CA SER A 101 5.76 14.46 -1.97
C SER A 101 4.30 14.91 -2.18
N GLN A 102 4.11 16.21 -2.45
CA GLN A 102 2.80 16.76 -2.83
C GLN A 102 2.33 16.21 -4.19
N GLN A 103 3.27 15.96 -5.11
CA GLN A 103 3.04 15.30 -6.41
C GLN A 103 3.54 13.84 -6.32
N TRP A 104 2.84 13.04 -5.53
CA TRP A 104 3.21 11.65 -5.23
C TRP A 104 3.06 10.69 -6.42
N TRP A 105 2.47 11.14 -7.53
CA TRP A 105 2.42 10.44 -8.81
C TRP A 105 3.57 10.86 -9.75
N PRO A 106 3.98 10.03 -10.72
CA PRO A 106 5.05 10.38 -11.67
C PRO A 106 4.76 11.67 -12.46
N ALA A 107 5.80 12.50 -12.66
CA ALA A 107 5.66 13.84 -13.26
C ALA A 107 5.13 13.82 -14.71
N ASP A 108 5.40 12.75 -15.45
CA ASP A 108 4.94 12.52 -16.82
C ASP A 108 3.41 12.45 -16.96
N LEU A 109 2.68 12.12 -15.88
CA LEU A 109 1.22 12.15 -15.86
C LEU A 109 0.64 13.57 -15.77
N GLY A 110 1.46 14.57 -15.40
CA GLY A 110 1.03 15.97 -15.30
C GLY A 110 0.04 16.22 -14.16
N GLN A 111 -1.07 16.90 -14.47
CA GLN A 111 -2.11 17.29 -13.51
C GLN A 111 -3.32 16.34 -13.61
N PRO A 112 -3.82 15.81 -12.48
CA PRO A 112 -5.02 14.99 -12.48
C PRO A 112 -6.31 15.80 -12.62
N PHE A 113 -7.33 15.19 -13.22
CA PHE A 113 -8.71 15.70 -13.22
C PHE A 113 -9.40 15.55 -11.86
N SER A 114 -9.02 14.52 -11.10
CA SER A 114 -9.57 14.22 -9.77
C SER A 114 -8.53 13.47 -8.94
N SER A 115 -8.46 13.75 -7.64
CA SER A 115 -7.57 13.07 -6.71
C SER A 115 -8.12 13.12 -5.30
N GLY A 116 -7.91 12.07 -4.51
CA GLY A 116 -8.37 11.99 -3.13
C GLY A 116 -7.55 11.01 -2.28
N ALA A 117 -7.69 11.10 -0.96
CA ALA A 117 -6.98 10.28 0.02
C ALA A 117 -7.91 9.88 1.17
N GLN A 118 -7.86 8.61 1.58
CA GLN A 118 -8.63 8.02 2.68
C GLN A 118 -7.95 6.71 3.14
N ASN A 119 -7.80 6.51 4.46
CA ASN A 119 -7.29 5.28 5.07
C ASN A 119 -5.91 4.83 4.52
N ASN A 120 -4.92 5.73 4.55
CA ASN A 120 -3.54 5.49 4.06
C ASN A 120 -3.44 5.05 2.57
N LEU A 121 -4.54 5.25 1.83
CA LEU A 121 -4.66 5.01 0.41
C LEU A 121 -5.09 6.31 -0.29
N ARG A 122 -4.61 6.52 -1.51
CA ARG A 122 -4.91 7.72 -2.31
C ARG A 122 -4.85 7.42 -3.80
N TYR A 123 -5.56 8.23 -4.58
CA TYR A 123 -5.69 8.06 -6.02
C TYR A 123 -5.56 9.41 -6.74
N ALA A 124 -5.13 9.37 -8.00
CA ALA A 124 -5.10 10.50 -8.91
C ALA A 124 -5.46 10.02 -10.33
N VAL A 125 -6.44 10.68 -10.95
CA VAL A 125 -7.06 10.30 -12.24
C VAL A 125 -6.61 11.26 -13.33
N PHE A 126 -6.14 10.73 -14.44
CA PHE A 126 -5.58 11.45 -15.59
C PHE A 126 -6.22 10.93 -16.90
N PRO A 127 -5.96 11.55 -18.07
CA PRO A 127 -6.39 10.98 -19.36
C PRO A 127 -5.73 9.60 -19.57
N GLY A 128 -6.54 8.53 -19.64
CA GLY A 128 -6.06 7.16 -19.88
C GLY A 128 -5.24 6.53 -18.75
N ARG A 129 -5.06 7.21 -17.60
CA ARG A 129 -4.12 6.81 -16.55
C ARG A 129 -4.69 7.04 -15.15
N LEU A 130 -4.37 6.13 -14.24
CA LEU A 130 -4.73 6.17 -12.83
C LEU A 130 -3.47 5.89 -12.02
N ALA A 131 -3.05 6.85 -11.18
CA ALA A 131 -2.11 6.56 -10.11
C ALA A 131 -2.88 6.18 -8.85
N VAL A 132 -2.45 5.13 -8.17
CA VAL A 132 -2.89 4.76 -6.82
C VAL A 132 -1.66 4.61 -5.95
N ASP A 133 -1.70 5.15 -4.74
CA ASP A 133 -0.72 4.85 -3.70
C ASP A 133 -1.41 4.19 -2.51
N VAL A 134 -0.83 3.10 -2.06
CA VAL A 134 -1.29 2.30 -0.92
C VAL A 134 -0.13 2.15 0.05
N ASN A 135 -0.26 2.69 1.26
CA ASN A 135 0.78 2.65 2.30
C ASN A 135 2.16 3.17 1.84
N GLY A 136 2.20 4.12 0.88
CA GLY A 136 3.44 4.67 0.35
C GLY A 136 4.06 3.92 -0.83
N SER A 137 3.38 2.91 -1.39
CA SER A 137 3.75 2.29 -2.66
C SER A 137 2.87 2.81 -3.79
N VAL A 138 3.47 3.52 -4.76
CA VAL A 138 2.79 4.18 -5.89
C VAL A 138 2.77 3.26 -7.10
N THR A 139 1.58 2.85 -7.56
CA THR A 139 1.35 2.06 -8.77
C THR A 139 0.57 2.88 -9.80
N VAL A 140 0.96 2.82 -11.07
CA VAL A 140 0.27 3.49 -12.18
C VAL A 140 -0.36 2.45 -13.09
N TYR A 141 -1.67 2.59 -13.28
CA TYR A 141 -2.55 1.74 -14.07
C TYR A 141 -3.00 2.45 -15.35
N ASP A 142 -3.19 1.68 -16.41
CA ASP A 142 -3.85 2.16 -17.63
C ASP A 142 -5.36 2.05 -17.44
N THR A 143 -6.11 3.13 -17.64
CA THR A 143 -7.57 3.08 -17.51
C THR A 143 -8.24 2.52 -18.76
N LEU A 144 -7.48 2.18 -19.81
CA LEU A 144 -7.97 1.72 -21.10
C LEU A 144 -9.02 2.70 -21.63
N ASN A 145 -10.24 2.22 -21.91
CA ASN A 145 -11.35 3.05 -22.37
C ASN A 145 -12.19 3.64 -21.22
N HIS A 146 -11.89 3.35 -19.95
CA HIS A 146 -12.71 3.79 -18.81
C HIS A 146 -12.45 5.26 -18.47
N ASN A 147 -13.48 6.10 -18.66
CA ASN A 147 -13.48 7.49 -18.22
C ASN A 147 -13.93 7.53 -16.76
N ILE A 148 -12.98 7.63 -15.83
CA ILE A 148 -13.23 7.56 -14.40
C ILE A 148 -13.87 8.85 -13.88
N GLY A 149 -15.14 8.78 -13.50
CA GLY A 149 -15.94 9.91 -13.01
C GLY A 149 -16.16 9.94 -11.48
N GLY A 150 -15.79 8.88 -10.75
CA GLY A 150 -15.97 8.81 -9.30
C GLY A 150 -15.24 7.62 -8.66
N VAL A 151 -15.11 7.66 -7.33
CA VAL A 151 -14.46 6.62 -6.50
C VAL A 151 -15.42 6.11 -5.43
N SER A 152 -15.39 4.80 -5.21
CA SER A 152 -15.92 4.13 -4.03
C SER A 152 -14.81 3.27 -3.40
N GLN A 153 -14.51 3.51 -2.13
CA GLN A 153 -13.66 2.64 -1.33
C GLN A 153 -14.57 1.74 -0.49
N GLN A 154 -14.44 0.42 -0.63
CA GLN A 154 -15.15 -0.49 0.26
C GLN A 154 -14.51 -0.45 1.65
N GLN A 155 -15.28 -0.08 2.67
CA GLN A 155 -14.85 -0.15 4.07
C GLN A 155 -15.06 -1.58 4.57
N GLY A 156 -13.97 -2.35 4.67
CA GLY A 156 -13.98 -3.77 5.02
C GLY A 156 -12.57 -4.37 5.02
N GLY A 157 -12.47 -5.68 5.29
CA GLY A 157 -11.18 -6.37 5.45
C GLY A 157 -10.31 -6.40 4.20
N ASN A 158 -10.91 -6.33 3.01
CA ASN A 158 -10.20 -6.12 1.75
C ASN A 158 -10.42 -4.67 1.29
N GLN A 159 -9.37 -3.86 1.28
CA GLN A 159 -9.43 -2.45 0.89
C GLN A 159 -9.40 -2.30 -0.65
N SER A 160 -10.39 -2.87 -1.34
CA SER A 160 -10.54 -2.74 -2.80
C SER A 160 -10.93 -1.30 -3.18
N LEU A 161 -10.28 -0.80 -4.23
CA LEU A 161 -10.63 0.45 -4.89
C LEU A 161 -11.51 0.16 -6.10
N THR A 162 -12.72 0.70 -6.09
CA THR A 162 -13.65 0.58 -7.23
C THR A 162 -14.04 1.95 -7.74
N PHE A 163 -13.96 2.12 -9.06
CA PHE A 163 -14.14 3.38 -9.75
C PHE A 163 -15.41 3.35 -10.60
N SER A 164 -16.13 4.47 -10.67
CA SER A 164 -17.28 4.63 -11.56
C SER A 164 -16.81 5.11 -12.93
N SER A 165 -17.14 4.35 -13.98
CA SER A 165 -16.87 4.69 -15.38
C SER A 165 -18.15 4.73 -16.22
N GLN A 166 -18.06 5.14 -17.48
CA GLN A 166 -19.19 5.11 -18.42
C GLN A 166 -19.69 3.69 -18.74
N PHE A 167 -18.89 2.65 -18.44
CA PHE A 167 -19.25 1.25 -18.57
C PHE A 167 -19.72 0.62 -17.24
N GLY A 168 -19.97 1.46 -16.22
CA GLY A 168 -20.25 1.01 -14.85
C GLY A 168 -18.98 0.91 -14.01
N THR A 169 -19.02 0.06 -12.98
CA THR A 169 -18.00 -0.03 -11.94
C THR A 169 -16.80 -0.89 -12.39
N VAL A 170 -15.57 -0.40 -12.17
CA VAL A 170 -14.31 -1.09 -12.51
C VAL A 170 -13.38 -1.15 -11.28
N SER A 171 -12.77 -2.31 -10.99
CA SER A 171 -11.85 -2.46 -9.84
C SER A 171 -10.41 -2.12 -10.26
N VAL A 172 -9.62 -1.58 -9.33
CA VAL A 172 -8.19 -1.32 -9.55
C VAL A 172 -7.44 -2.55 -10.05
N ASP A 173 -7.80 -3.73 -9.54
CA ASP A 173 -7.18 -5.03 -9.81
C ASP A 173 -7.46 -5.55 -11.24
N SER A 174 -8.44 -4.96 -11.93
CA SER A 174 -8.79 -5.28 -13.32
C SER A 174 -8.11 -4.37 -14.35
N LEU A 175 -7.38 -3.35 -13.92
CA LEU A 175 -6.66 -2.42 -14.79
C LEU A 175 -5.22 -2.89 -15.03
N PRO A 176 -4.67 -2.81 -16.26
CA PRO A 176 -3.27 -3.15 -16.51
C PRO A 176 -2.31 -2.21 -15.79
N ILE A 177 -1.29 -2.77 -15.12
CA ILE A 177 -0.22 -1.97 -14.51
C ILE A 177 0.83 -1.59 -15.56
N ILE A 178 1.26 -0.32 -15.53
CA ILE A 178 2.32 0.23 -16.37
C ILE A 178 3.62 0.36 -15.58
N SER A 179 3.52 0.91 -14.36
CA SER A 179 4.66 1.31 -13.52
C SER A 179 4.35 1.09 -12.05
N GLY A 180 5.40 0.92 -11.23
CA GLY A 180 5.28 0.96 -9.77
C GLY A 180 4.97 -0.37 -9.08
N ALA A 181 4.58 -1.41 -9.81
CA ALA A 181 4.50 -2.76 -9.26
C ALA A 181 5.90 -3.27 -8.81
N SER A 182 6.12 -3.30 -7.51
CA SER A 182 7.22 -4.01 -6.86
C SER A 182 6.98 -5.53 -6.91
N THR A 183 7.17 -6.10 -8.10
CA THR A 183 7.37 -7.54 -8.35
C THR A 183 6.49 -8.49 -7.53
N GLN A 184 5.22 -8.61 -7.91
CA GLN A 184 4.61 -9.95 -7.92
C GLN A 184 4.71 -10.48 -9.35
N THR A 185 5.34 -11.64 -9.50
CA THR A 185 5.63 -12.23 -10.81
C THR A 185 4.38 -12.86 -11.42
N SER A 186 3.73 -12.16 -12.34
CA SER A 186 2.99 -12.82 -13.42
C SER A 186 3.98 -13.70 -14.20
N PRO A 187 3.80 -15.03 -14.29
CA PRO A 187 4.66 -15.86 -15.14
C PRO A 187 4.43 -15.47 -16.60
N ALA A 188 5.43 -14.84 -17.23
CA ALA A 188 5.42 -14.69 -18.68
C ALA A 188 5.43 -16.10 -19.31
N PRO A 189 4.63 -16.37 -20.36
CA PRO A 189 4.60 -17.67 -21.01
C PRO A 189 5.96 -17.95 -21.66
N GLN A 190 6.81 -18.75 -21.00
CA GLN A 190 8.14 -19.07 -21.50
C GLN A 190 8.02 -19.98 -22.72
N HIS A 191 8.49 -19.48 -23.86
CA HIS A 191 8.59 -20.23 -25.11
C HIS A 191 9.75 -21.23 -25.02
N ASN A 192 9.51 -22.37 -24.38
CA ASN A 192 10.52 -23.38 -24.10
C ASN A 192 10.91 -24.18 -25.34
N ASN A 193 11.98 -23.74 -25.99
CA ASN A 193 12.57 -24.37 -27.18
C ASN A 193 13.44 -25.60 -26.80
N PHE A 194 12.81 -26.69 -26.37
CA PHE A 194 13.45 -28.01 -26.16
C PHE A 194 12.54 -29.16 -26.63
N ALA A 195 13.15 -30.25 -27.10
CA ALA A 195 12.49 -31.29 -27.91
C ALA A 195 11.93 -32.48 -27.09
N GLU A 196 11.01 -33.22 -27.72
CA GLU A 196 10.42 -34.48 -27.26
C GLU A 196 11.43 -35.61 -26.99
N PRO A 197 11.07 -36.52 -26.06
CA PRO A 197 11.36 -37.93 -26.23
C PRO A 197 10.15 -38.86 -25.92
N GLN A 198 9.75 -39.64 -26.92
CA GLN A 198 9.08 -40.96 -26.79
C GLN A 198 10.09 -42.08 -27.18
N PRO A 199 9.79 -43.40 -27.05
CA PRO A 199 8.66 -44.10 -26.40
C PRO A 199 9.19 -45.02 -25.25
N ASP A 200 8.58 -46.11 -24.74
CA ASP A 200 7.36 -46.93 -24.99
C ASP A 200 6.98 -47.62 -23.63
N TYR A 201 6.24 -48.72 -23.36
CA TYR A 201 5.54 -49.85 -24.02
C TYR A 201 4.39 -50.30 -23.05
N ALA A 202 3.36 -51.10 -23.36
CA ALA A 202 2.67 -51.47 -24.60
C ALA A 202 1.39 -52.30 -24.28
N ALA A 203 0.34 -52.14 -25.08
CA ALA A 203 -0.90 -52.99 -25.12
C ALA A 203 -1.79 -52.97 -23.83
N GLN A 204 -3.10 -53.30 -23.85
CA GLN A 204 -3.96 -53.98 -24.83
C GLN A 204 -5.29 -53.21 -25.13
N PRO A 205 -6.11 -53.62 -26.13
CA PRO A 205 -7.15 -52.77 -26.72
C PRO A 205 -8.59 -53.00 -26.20
N GLY A 206 -9.44 -51.99 -26.38
CA GLY A 206 -10.90 -52.08 -26.34
C GLY A 206 -11.52 -51.12 -27.37
N GLN A 207 -12.40 -51.63 -28.24
CA GLN A 207 -13.04 -50.82 -29.30
C GLN A 207 -14.39 -50.24 -28.84
N GLY A 208 -14.63 -48.96 -29.13
CA GLY A 208 -15.92 -48.30 -28.91
C GLY A 208 -16.07 -47.07 -29.81
N LEU A 209 -16.97 -47.15 -30.80
CA LEU A 209 -17.23 -46.08 -31.76
C LEU A 209 -18.40 -45.19 -31.28
N SER A 210 -18.20 -43.88 -31.21
CA SER A 210 -19.25 -42.84 -31.27
C SER A 210 -18.66 -41.46 -31.55
N GLN A 211 -19.52 -40.49 -31.90
CA GLN A 211 -19.18 -39.22 -32.54
C GLN A 211 -19.47 -37.97 -31.64
N PRO A 212 -19.12 -36.74 -32.04
CA PRO A 212 -18.64 -35.72 -31.11
C PRO A 212 -19.68 -34.72 -30.58
N THR A 213 -19.38 -34.11 -29.44
CA THR A 213 -20.00 -32.86 -28.95
C THR A 213 -19.01 -32.00 -28.16
N ALA A 214 -19.34 -30.72 -27.97
CA ALA A 214 -18.42 -29.69 -27.48
C ALA A 214 -17.97 -29.92 -26.01
N ASN A 215 -16.69 -29.65 -25.75
CA ASN A 215 -16.09 -29.78 -24.42
C ASN A 215 -16.18 -28.46 -23.63
N THR A 216 -17.27 -28.24 -22.90
CA THR A 216 -17.35 -27.22 -21.84
C THR A 216 -17.20 -27.88 -20.49
N GLN A 217 -16.05 -27.70 -19.83
CA GLN A 217 -15.81 -28.19 -18.47
C GLN A 217 -16.12 -27.08 -17.45
N PRO A 218 -17.11 -27.25 -16.56
CA PRO A 218 -17.08 -26.63 -15.23
C PRO A 218 -15.95 -27.25 -14.41
N LEU A 219 -15.33 -26.48 -13.52
CA LEU A 219 -14.52 -27.06 -12.44
C LEU A 219 -15.46 -27.66 -11.39
N PRO A 220 -15.09 -28.76 -10.72
CA PRO A 220 -15.87 -29.28 -9.60
C PRO A 220 -15.82 -28.28 -8.43
N ALA A 221 -16.99 -27.79 -8.02
CA ALA A 221 -17.16 -27.23 -6.69
C ALA A 221 -17.22 -28.39 -5.68
N ASN A 222 -16.50 -28.29 -4.56
CA ASN A 222 -16.50 -29.34 -3.55
C ASN A 222 -17.89 -29.46 -2.92
N SER A 223 -18.61 -30.55 -3.20
CA SER A 223 -19.98 -30.75 -2.72
C SER A 223 -20.09 -30.66 -1.19
N ASP A 224 -19.05 -31.08 -0.47
CA ASP A 224 -18.93 -30.99 1.00
C ASP A 224 -19.08 -29.55 1.53
N GLU A 225 -18.55 -28.54 0.83
CA GLU A 225 -18.71 -27.12 1.21
C GLU A 225 -20.17 -26.67 1.04
N ILE A 226 -20.87 -27.20 0.04
CA ILE A 226 -22.28 -26.90 -0.24
C ILE A 226 -23.18 -27.57 0.79
N PHE A 227 -22.86 -28.81 1.22
CA PHE A 227 -23.55 -29.47 2.33
C PHE A 227 -23.35 -28.72 3.65
N ALA A 228 -22.13 -28.25 3.96
CA ALA A 228 -21.87 -27.42 5.14
C ALA A 228 -22.63 -26.08 5.11
N LEU A 229 -22.79 -25.47 3.93
CA LEU A 229 -23.61 -24.27 3.75
C LEU A 229 -25.11 -24.56 3.92
N LEU A 230 -25.60 -25.71 3.47
CA LEU A 230 -26.99 -26.15 3.67
C LEU A 230 -27.32 -26.40 5.15
N GLU A 231 -26.41 -27.01 5.91
CA GLU A 231 -26.56 -27.21 7.36
C GLU A 231 -26.62 -25.86 8.10
N LYS A 232 -25.69 -24.94 7.79
CA LYS A 232 -25.68 -23.58 8.34
C LYS A 232 -26.93 -22.76 7.96
N LEU A 233 -27.47 -22.96 6.75
CA LEU A 233 -28.72 -22.34 6.31
C LEU A 233 -29.93 -22.84 7.12
N GLY A 234 -29.94 -24.13 7.49
CA GLY A 234 -30.94 -24.71 8.40
C GLY A 234 -30.94 -24.05 9.77
N GLY A 235 -29.76 -23.98 10.42
CA GLY A 235 -29.62 -23.35 11.74
C GLY A 235 -30.01 -21.86 11.78
N LEU A 236 -29.81 -21.12 10.69
CA LEU A 236 -30.26 -19.72 10.58
C LEU A 236 -31.79 -19.59 10.45
N TYR A 237 -32.46 -20.55 9.81
CA TYR A 237 -33.91 -20.61 9.75
C TYR A 237 -34.52 -21.02 11.10
N GLU A 238 -33.98 -22.05 11.76
CA GLU A 238 -34.43 -22.46 13.11
C GLU A 238 -34.20 -21.38 14.17
N ALA A 239 -33.15 -20.57 14.02
CA ALA A 239 -32.92 -19.37 14.86
C ALA A 239 -33.88 -18.20 14.56
N GLY A 240 -34.80 -18.33 13.59
CA GLY A 240 -35.76 -17.30 13.20
C GLY A 240 -35.14 -16.09 12.49
N VAL A 241 -33.90 -16.21 11.98
CA VAL A 241 -33.16 -15.13 11.32
C VAL A 241 -33.54 -15.00 9.84
N LEU A 242 -34.10 -16.06 9.24
CA LEU A 242 -34.53 -16.12 7.84
C LEU A 242 -36.01 -16.46 7.76
N THR A 243 -36.72 -15.87 6.79
CA THR A 243 -38.10 -16.27 6.48
C THR A 243 -38.15 -17.58 5.69
N GLN A 244 -39.32 -18.21 5.66
CA GLN A 244 -39.57 -19.45 4.91
C GLN A 244 -39.23 -19.32 3.42
N ASP A 245 -39.53 -18.19 2.79
CA ASP A 245 -39.29 -17.98 1.37
C ASP A 245 -37.80 -17.75 1.05
N GLU A 246 -37.09 -16.98 1.89
CA GLU A 246 -35.64 -16.78 1.77
C GLU A 246 -34.87 -18.11 1.96
N PHE A 247 -35.28 -18.91 2.95
CA PHE A 247 -34.73 -20.23 3.20
C PHE A 247 -34.93 -21.16 1.99
N ASN A 248 -36.15 -21.26 1.46
CA ASN A 248 -36.44 -22.13 0.31
C ASN A 248 -35.72 -21.66 -0.97
N ALA A 249 -35.65 -20.34 -1.22
CA ALA A 249 -34.93 -19.79 -2.35
C ALA A 249 -33.43 -20.16 -2.30
N LYS A 250 -32.76 -19.93 -1.15
CA LYS A 250 -31.34 -20.24 -1.00
C LYS A 250 -31.05 -21.74 -0.93
N LYS A 251 -31.94 -22.55 -0.36
CA LYS A 251 -31.84 -24.01 -0.38
C LYS A 251 -31.89 -24.56 -1.81
N SER A 252 -32.79 -24.04 -2.65
CA SER A 252 -32.88 -24.41 -4.07
C SER A 252 -31.63 -24.00 -4.85
N GLU A 253 -31.12 -22.78 -4.61
CA GLU A 253 -29.90 -22.27 -5.25
C GLU A 253 -28.64 -23.07 -4.86
N LEU A 254 -28.53 -23.54 -3.62
CA LEU A 254 -27.42 -24.39 -3.18
C LEU A 254 -27.54 -25.82 -3.73
N LEU A 255 -28.73 -26.43 -3.69
CA LEU A 255 -28.96 -27.76 -4.27
C LEU A 255 -28.73 -27.79 -5.80
N SER A 256 -28.92 -26.67 -6.49
CA SER A 256 -28.65 -26.55 -7.94
C SER A 256 -27.16 -26.40 -8.30
N ARG A 257 -26.26 -26.51 -7.32
CA ARG A 257 -24.79 -26.43 -7.48
C ARG A 257 -24.08 -27.77 -7.15
N ILE A 258 -24.85 -28.83 -6.90
CA ILE A 258 -24.40 -30.20 -6.62
C ILE A 258 -24.77 -31.08 -7.82
#